data_AF-A0A2P5CQH5-F1
#
_entry.id   AF-A0A2P5CQH5-F1
#
_cell.length_a   1.000
_cell.length_b   1.000
_cell.length_c   1.000
_cell.angle_alpha   90.00
_cell.angle_beta   90.00
_cell.angle_gamma   90.00
#
_symmetry.space_group_name_H-M   'P 1'
#
loop_
_entity.id
_entity.type
_entity.pdbx_description
1 polymer ?
#
loop_
_entity_poly.entity_id
_entity_poly.type
_entity_poly.pdbx_seq_one_letter_code
_entity_poly.pdbx_strand_id
1 'polypeptide(L)'
;MAYLPVLLCSLMLLSFMSSIIHCHNSPHNLPISGNSTSNSTTNSSNIIADLLPLNIHINVIGVLDCKGLPPNRMPPLFPQLNGVNLIFTCDNGQTTLARAVTDNNGVYNFAFDAVDIIVFILSRQTQSSCGVIARLPILGCAVYPPAGIIRAPLDLLQTSQDILPDGRHRVVHQYTAGKFSYYRP
;
A
#
# COMPACT_ATOMS: atom_id res chain seq x y z
N MET A 1 20.79 48.15 4.70
CA MET A 1 19.86 47.80 3.61
C MET A 1 20.40 46.55 2.91
N ALA A 2 19.94 45.34 3.26
CA ALA A 2 20.41 44.09 2.64
C ALA A 2 19.54 42.85 2.98
N TYR A 3 18.19 42.94 2.90
CA TYR A 3 17.29 41.80 3.18
C TYR A 3 16.38 41.41 2.01
N LEU A 4 16.63 41.93 0.80
CA LEU A 4 15.77 41.69 -0.34
C LEU A 4 15.93 40.31 -1.07
N PRO A 5 17.05 39.56 -1.01
CA PRO A 5 17.18 38.36 -1.85
C PRO A 5 16.55 37.09 -1.26
N VAL A 6 16.25 37.06 0.04
CA VAL A 6 15.71 35.85 0.72
C VAL A 6 14.19 35.73 0.51
N LEU A 7 13.48 36.85 0.39
CA LEU A 7 12.01 36.85 0.26
C LEU A 7 11.51 36.42 -1.12
N LEU A 8 12.37 36.49 -2.15
CA LEU A 8 12.04 36.06 -3.52
C LEU A 8 12.14 34.53 -3.69
N CYS A 9 12.88 33.82 -2.83
CA CYS A 9 13.03 32.37 -2.95
C CYS A 9 11.83 31.60 -2.36
N SER A 10 11.12 32.17 -1.36
CA SER A 10 9.94 31.55 -0.75
C SER A 10 8.67 31.62 -1.61
N LEU A 11 8.58 32.56 -2.56
CA LEU A 11 7.40 32.72 -3.43
C LEU A 11 7.35 31.73 -4.59
N MET A 12 8.47 31.12 -4.98
CA MET A 12 8.52 30.09 -6.02
C MET A 12 8.06 28.70 -5.56
N LEU A 13 7.97 28.46 -4.24
CA LEU A 13 7.56 27.16 -3.68
C LEU A 13 6.03 27.01 -3.54
N LEU A 14 5.25 28.07 -3.75
CA LEU A 14 3.79 28.05 -3.63
C LEU A 14 3.03 27.87 -4.95
N SER A 15 3.72 27.76 -6.10
CA SER A 15 3.08 27.61 -7.41
C SER A 15 2.96 26.16 -7.94
N PHE A 16 3.39 25.15 -7.17
CA PHE A 16 3.37 23.74 -7.62
C PHE A 16 2.27 22.86 -7.01
N MET A 17 1.23 23.44 -6.39
CA MET A 17 0.09 22.69 -5.81
C MET A 17 -1.24 23.03 -6.48
N SER A 18 -1.26 23.13 -7.80
CA SER A 18 -2.51 23.23 -8.56
C SER A 18 -2.46 22.35 -9.80
N SER A 19 -2.78 21.07 -9.59
CA SER A 19 -3.23 20.17 -10.65
C SER A 19 -4.40 19.35 -10.10
N ILE A 20 -5.54 20.03 -9.90
CA ILE A 20 -6.84 19.38 -9.85
C ILE A 20 -7.14 18.99 -11.30
N ILE A 21 -6.86 17.74 -11.66
CA ILE A 21 -7.29 17.19 -12.94
C ILE A 21 -8.81 17.04 -12.90
N HIS A 22 -9.44 17.94 -13.64
CA HIS A 22 -10.78 17.84 -14.19
C HIS A 22 -11.03 16.44 -14.78
N CYS A 23 -11.85 15.62 -14.11
CA CYS A 23 -12.51 14.50 -14.79
C CYS A 23 -13.64 15.07 -15.65
N HIS A 24 -13.34 15.33 -16.93
CA HIS A 24 -14.32 15.68 -17.94
C HIS A 24 -15.16 14.43 -18.26
N ASN A 25 -16.28 14.27 -17.57
CA ASN A 25 -17.29 13.26 -17.89
C ASN A 25 -17.86 13.57 -19.29
N SER A 26 -17.61 12.68 -20.24
CA SER A 26 -18.24 12.71 -21.57
C SER A 26 -19.22 11.53 -21.65
N PRO A 27 -20.54 11.76 -21.54
CA PRO A 27 -21.52 10.70 -21.74
C PRO A 27 -21.76 10.51 -23.24
N HIS A 28 -21.17 9.47 -23.82
CA HIS A 28 -21.65 8.93 -25.09
C HIS A 28 -22.94 8.14 -24.84
N ASN A 29 -24.08 8.79 -25.12
CA ASN A 29 -25.38 8.16 -25.24
C ASN A 29 -25.49 7.42 -26.59
N LEU A 30 -25.88 6.14 -26.56
CA LEU A 30 -26.61 5.43 -27.64
C LEU A 30 -27.47 4.32 -26.99
N PRO A 31 -28.57 3.87 -27.64
CA PRO A 31 -29.89 3.98 -27.05
C PRO A 31 -30.45 2.62 -26.58
N ILE A 32 -31.10 2.61 -25.42
CA ILE A 32 -31.98 1.51 -25.03
C ILE A 32 -33.42 2.00 -25.16
N SER A 33 -34.07 1.47 -26.20
CA SER A 33 -35.51 1.42 -26.36
C SER A 33 -36.13 0.78 -25.11
N GLY A 34 -36.98 1.52 -24.40
CA GLY A 34 -37.57 1.07 -23.15
C GLY A 34 -38.68 2.01 -22.71
N ASN A 35 -39.82 1.88 -23.37
CA ASN A 35 -41.07 2.53 -23.06
C ASN A 35 -41.49 2.20 -21.61
N SER A 36 -41.47 3.16 -20.68
CA SER A 36 -42.13 3.04 -19.37
C SER A 36 -42.31 4.40 -18.70
N THR A 37 -43.52 4.92 -18.86
CA THR A 37 -44.10 6.01 -18.08
C THR A 37 -44.14 5.61 -16.60
N SER A 38 -43.39 6.30 -15.74
CA SER A 38 -43.74 6.37 -14.32
C SER A 38 -43.29 7.72 -13.74
N ASN A 39 -44.30 8.55 -13.46
CA ASN A 39 -44.19 9.69 -12.57
C ASN A 39 -43.92 9.17 -11.16
N SER A 40 -42.77 9.50 -10.57
CA SER A 40 -42.64 9.48 -9.12
C SER A 40 -41.46 10.36 -8.69
N THR A 41 -41.81 11.54 -8.17
CA THR A 41 -41.23 12.16 -6.98
C THR A 41 -39.81 11.72 -6.60
N THR A 42 -38.89 12.68 -6.78
CA THR A 42 -37.63 12.87 -6.06
C THR A 42 -37.67 12.34 -4.62
N ASN A 43 -37.16 11.12 -4.42
CA ASN A 43 -36.63 10.63 -3.14
C ASN A 43 -35.16 10.27 -3.38
N SER A 44 -34.35 11.32 -3.54
CA SER A 44 -32.91 11.29 -3.70
C SER A 44 -32.23 10.97 -2.35
N SER A 45 -32.57 9.84 -1.74
CA SER A 45 -32.12 9.51 -0.38
C SER A 45 -31.54 8.09 -0.23
N ASN A 46 -31.38 7.30 -1.30
CA ASN A 46 -31.05 5.87 -1.18
C ASN A 46 -29.86 5.37 -2.04
N ILE A 47 -28.86 6.20 -2.35
CA ILE A 47 -27.60 5.72 -2.97
C ILE A 47 -26.42 5.74 -1.97
N ILE A 48 -26.63 6.22 -0.73
CA ILE A 48 -25.56 6.45 0.25
C ILE A 48 -25.54 5.40 1.39
N ALA A 49 -26.39 4.37 1.35
CA ALA A 49 -26.51 3.39 2.45
C ALA A 49 -26.20 1.92 2.09
N ASP A 50 -25.81 1.61 0.86
CA ASP A 50 -25.19 0.31 0.52
C ASP A 50 -23.67 0.28 0.81
N LEU A 51 -23.19 1.28 1.55
CA LEU A 51 -21.97 1.24 2.35
C LEU A 51 -22.15 0.29 3.54
N LEU A 52 -22.45 -0.98 3.25
CA LEU A 52 -22.23 -2.06 4.20
C LEU A 52 -20.79 -1.95 4.73
N PRO A 53 -20.51 -2.28 6.01
CA PRO A 53 -19.14 -2.39 6.49
C PRO A 53 -18.45 -3.39 5.58
N LEU A 54 -17.66 -2.88 4.63
CA LEU A 54 -16.95 -3.67 3.64
C LEU A 54 -15.94 -4.47 4.44
N ASN A 55 -16.25 -5.74 4.67
CA ASN A 55 -15.33 -6.66 5.30
C ASN A 55 -14.20 -6.89 4.30
N ILE A 56 -13.16 -6.06 4.39
CA ILE A 56 -12.03 -6.08 3.47
C ILE A 56 -10.91 -6.86 4.12
N HIS A 57 -10.45 -7.88 3.44
CA HIS A 57 -9.29 -8.65 3.83
C HIS A 57 -8.11 -8.27 2.96
N ILE A 58 -6.96 -8.06 3.59
CA ILE A 58 -5.72 -7.81 2.89
C ILE A 58 -4.81 -9.00 3.13
N ASN A 59 -4.30 -9.56 2.05
CA ASN A 59 -3.30 -10.61 2.05
C ASN A 59 -2.05 -10.12 1.30
N VAL A 60 -0.90 -10.10 1.95
CA VAL A 60 0.37 -9.63 1.36
C VAL A 60 1.41 -10.71 1.48
N ILE A 61 1.85 -11.24 0.35
CA ILE A 61 2.85 -12.31 0.30
C ILE A 61 4.15 -11.77 -0.30
N GLY A 62 5.28 -12.21 0.21
CA GLY A 62 6.58 -11.85 -0.33
C GLY A 62 7.70 -12.75 0.15
N VAL A 63 8.89 -12.50 -0.39
CA VAL A 63 10.13 -13.19 -0.02
C VAL A 63 11.19 -12.15 0.32
N LEU A 64 11.75 -12.26 1.51
CA LEU A 64 12.95 -11.55 1.89
C LEU A 64 14.15 -12.35 1.39
N ASP A 65 15.00 -11.73 0.57
CA ASP A 65 16.18 -12.37 -0.01
C ASP A 65 17.40 -11.47 0.15
N CYS A 66 18.55 -12.06 0.41
CA CYS A 66 19.81 -11.37 0.60
C CYS A 66 20.73 -11.63 -0.59
N LYS A 67 20.62 -10.76 -1.59
CA LYS A 67 21.53 -10.73 -2.74
C LYS A 67 22.57 -9.63 -2.55
N GLY A 68 23.84 -9.93 -2.83
CA GLY A 68 24.92 -8.94 -2.84
C GLY A 68 25.83 -9.00 -1.61
N LEU A 69 26.49 -10.13 -1.39
CA LEU A 69 27.67 -10.16 -0.53
C LEU A 69 28.80 -9.38 -1.21
N PRO A 70 29.61 -8.60 -0.46
CA PRO A 70 30.84 -8.05 -1.00
C PRO A 70 31.72 -9.20 -1.53
N PRO A 71 32.46 -9.02 -2.63
CA PRO A 71 33.20 -10.09 -3.31
C PRO A 71 34.24 -10.82 -2.43
N ASN A 72 34.60 -10.26 -1.28
CA ASN A 72 35.57 -10.82 -0.33
C ASN A 72 34.97 -11.44 0.94
N ARG A 73 33.64 -11.60 1.02
CA ARG A 73 33.02 -12.32 2.14
C ARG A 73 32.39 -13.60 1.62
N MET A 74 32.94 -14.72 2.08
CA MET A 74 32.32 -16.03 1.89
C MET A 74 30.89 -15.95 2.45
N PRO A 75 29.86 -16.25 1.64
CA PRO A 75 28.50 -16.30 2.14
C PRO A 75 28.45 -17.20 3.37
N PRO A 76 27.72 -16.84 4.44
CA PRO A 76 27.21 -17.89 5.30
C PRO A 76 26.48 -18.89 4.39
N LEU A 77 26.80 -20.19 4.54
CA LEU A 77 26.29 -21.26 3.69
C LEU A 77 24.76 -21.23 3.54
N PHE A 78 24.07 -20.65 4.53
CA PHE A 78 22.66 -20.29 4.48
C PHE A 78 22.44 -18.98 5.26
N PRO A 79 22.06 -17.86 4.61
CA PRO A 79 21.64 -16.68 5.35
C PRO A 79 20.42 -17.06 6.20
N GLN A 80 20.49 -16.86 7.52
CA GLN A 80 19.36 -17.10 8.41
C GLN A 80 18.32 -15.99 8.22
N LEU A 81 17.46 -16.21 7.23
CA LEU A 81 16.32 -15.37 6.95
C LEU A 81 15.10 -15.73 7.79
N ASN A 82 15.18 -16.76 8.64
CA ASN A 82 14.13 -17.13 9.59
C ASN A 82 14.08 -16.15 10.77
N GLY A 83 12.89 -15.77 11.19
CA GLY A 83 12.69 -15.00 12.41
C GLY A 83 12.84 -13.49 12.22
N VAL A 84 12.93 -12.99 10.98
CA VAL A 84 13.02 -11.56 10.72
C VAL A 84 11.65 -10.94 10.91
N ASN A 85 11.57 -9.95 11.80
CA ASN A 85 10.34 -9.20 12.05
C ASN A 85 10.11 -8.18 10.94
N LEU A 86 9.00 -8.34 10.24
CA LEU A 86 8.54 -7.46 9.18
C LEU A 86 7.31 -6.68 9.63
N ILE A 87 7.20 -5.44 9.18
CA ILE A 87 6.03 -4.59 9.44
C ILE A 87 5.40 -4.14 8.12
N PHE A 88 4.07 -4.13 8.09
CA PHE A 88 3.30 -3.50 7.02
C PHE A 88 2.89 -2.10 7.46
N THR A 89 3.12 -1.10 6.60
CA THR A 89 2.91 0.32 6.92
C THR A 89 2.57 1.10 5.65
N CYS A 90 1.85 2.21 5.81
CA CYS A 90 1.49 3.15 4.75
C CYS A 90 1.96 4.59 5.02
N ASP A 91 2.77 4.79 6.05
CA ASP A 91 3.25 6.10 6.50
C ASP A 91 4.76 6.08 6.80
N ASN A 92 5.51 5.37 5.94
CA ASN A 92 6.96 5.20 6.04
C ASN A 92 7.43 4.57 7.36
N GLY A 93 6.61 3.73 7.99
CA GLY A 93 6.97 3.01 9.22
C GLY A 93 6.61 3.72 10.52
N GLN A 94 5.87 4.82 10.46
CA GLN A 94 5.37 5.50 11.67
C GLN A 94 4.28 4.67 12.36
N THR A 95 3.36 4.11 11.59
CA THR A 95 2.28 3.24 12.07
C THR A 95 2.52 1.81 11.57
N THR A 96 2.44 0.86 12.50
CA THR A 96 2.43 -0.56 12.17
C THR A 96 0.99 -1.01 12.02
N LEU A 97 0.61 -1.38 10.80
CA LEU A 97 -0.73 -1.90 10.49
C LEU A 97 -0.80 -3.41 10.71
N ALA A 98 0.27 -4.13 10.36
CA ALA A 98 0.39 -5.57 10.59
C ALA A 98 1.85 -5.98 10.82
N ARG A 99 2.05 -7.13 11.44
CA ARG A 99 3.36 -7.75 11.70
C ARG A 99 3.40 -9.16 11.14
N ALA A 100 4.54 -9.55 10.61
CA ALA A 100 4.80 -10.91 10.16
C ALA A 100 6.24 -11.29 10.51
N VAL A 101 6.49 -12.59 10.53
CA VAL A 101 7.82 -13.16 10.73
C VAL A 101 8.13 -14.05 9.53
N THR A 102 9.34 -13.93 9.01
CA THR A 102 9.81 -14.76 7.91
C THR A 102 10.09 -16.20 8.34
N ASP A 103 9.82 -17.14 7.43
CA ASP A 103 10.13 -18.56 7.63
C ASP A 103 11.59 -18.92 7.26
N ASN A 104 11.91 -20.22 7.26
CA ASN A 104 13.24 -20.74 6.89
C ASN A 104 13.71 -20.35 5.48
N ASN A 105 12.78 -20.01 4.59
CA ASN A 105 13.05 -19.63 3.21
C ASN A 105 12.95 -18.11 3.00
N GLY A 106 12.79 -17.33 4.07
CA GLY A 106 12.56 -15.89 3.99
C GLY A 106 11.17 -15.50 3.50
N VAL A 107 10.25 -16.46 3.34
CA VAL A 107 8.87 -16.21 2.90
C VAL A 107 8.08 -15.63 4.08
N TYR A 108 7.22 -14.66 3.79
CA TYR A 108 6.33 -14.07 4.78
C TYR A 108 4.94 -13.83 4.20
N ASN A 109 3.95 -13.81 5.09
CA ASN A 109 2.59 -13.46 4.74
C ASN A 109 1.98 -12.54 5.81
N PHE A 110 1.37 -11.44 5.38
CA PHE A 110 0.50 -10.62 6.21
C PHE A 110 -0.96 -10.88 5.83
N ALA A 111 -1.78 -11.28 6.79
CA ALA A 111 -3.21 -11.41 6.60
C ALA A 111 -3.93 -10.63 7.70
N PHE A 112 -4.72 -9.62 7.33
CA PHE A 112 -5.45 -8.80 8.30
C PHE A 112 -6.72 -8.21 7.69
N ASP A 113 -7.70 -7.96 8.56
CA ASP A 113 -8.93 -7.28 8.18
C ASP A 113 -8.75 -5.77 8.26
N ALA A 114 -9.04 -5.11 7.15
CA ALA A 114 -8.99 -3.68 7.00
C ALA A 114 -10.33 -3.08 7.42
N VAL A 115 -10.27 -2.09 8.30
CA VAL A 115 -11.38 -1.16 8.52
C VAL A 115 -11.34 -0.04 7.49
N ASP A 116 -12.44 0.70 7.34
CA ASP A 116 -12.61 1.77 6.33
C ASP A 116 -11.43 2.75 6.24
N ILE A 117 -10.77 3.04 7.37
CA ILE A 117 -9.61 3.93 7.43
C ILE A 117 -8.39 3.34 6.69
N ILE A 118 -8.14 2.04 6.81
CA ILE A 118 -7.01 1.36 6.13
C ILE A 118 -7.29 1.27 4.63
N VAL A 119 -8.54 1.00 4.26
CA VAL A 119 -9.01 0.96 2.87
C VAL A 119 -8.88 2.33 2.23
N PHE A 120 -9.27 3.39 2.95
CA PHE A 120 -9.11 4.77 2.53
C PHE A 120 -7.64 5.14 2.31
N ILE A 121 -6.74 4.73 3.21
CA ILE A 121 -5.30 4.94 3.07
C ILE A 121 -4.77 4.19 1.82
N LEU A 122 -5.17 2.93 1.60
CA LEU A 122 -4.77 2.19 0.40
C LEU A 122 -5.35 2.76 -0.91
N SER A 123 -6.55 3.35 -0.85
CA SER A 123 -7.29 3.88 -1.98
C SER A 123 -6.85 5.30 -2.39
N ARG A 124 -6.60 6.19 -1.42
CA ARG A 124 -6.29 7.61 -1.69
C ARG A 124 -4.83 7.96 -1.52
N GLN A 125 -4.10 7.27 -0.65
CA GLN A 125 -2.71 7.58 -0.40
C GLN A 125 -1.89 6.83 -1.43
N THR A 126 -1.30 7.60 -2.34
CA THR A 126 -0.38 7.14 -3.39
C THR A 126 0.29 5.84 -2.97
N GLN A 127 0.00 4.74 -3.68
CA GLN A 127 0.52 3.38 -3.42
C GLN A 127 2.03 3.37 -3.11
N SER A 128 2.76 4.40 -3.55
CA SER A 128 4.15 4.71 -3.20
C SER A 128 4.47 4.85 -1.70
N SER A 129 3.49 5.02 -0.82
CA SER A 129 3.72 5.17 0.64
C SER A 129 3.48 3.89 1.46
N CYS A 130 2.80 2.90 0.87
CA CYS A 130 2.63 1.59 1.46
C CYS A 130 3.80 0.65 1.13
N GLY A 131 4.13 -0.22 2.06
CA GLY A 131 5.23 -1.16 1.89
C GLY A 131 5.46 -2.06 3.08
N VAL A 132 6.27 -3.08 2.83
CA VAL A 132 6.80 -3.94 3.87
C VAL A 132 8.16 -3.40 4.27
N ILE A 133 8.37 -3.19 5.57
CA ILE A 133 9.64 -2.73 6.12
C ILE A 133 10.26 -3.81 6.98
N ALA A 134 11.58 -4.00 6.83
CA ALA A 134 12.41 -4.75 7.75
C ALA A 134 13.46 -3.81 8.37
N ARG A 135 13.77 -4.01 9.65
CA ARG A 135 14.84 -3.26 10.35
C ARG A 135 16.14 -4.04 10.28
N LEU A 136 17.24 -3.34 10.01
CA LEU A 136 18.60 -3.89 10.08
C LEU A 136 19.16 -3.77 11.51
N PRO A 137 20.07 -4.66 11.93
CA PRO A 137 20.69 -5.74 11.14
C PRO A 137 19.80 -6.99 11.01
N ILE A 138 19.90 -7.66 9.86
CA ILE A 138 19.32 -8.99 9.63
C ILE A 138 20.45 -10.01 9.78
N LEU A 139 20.29 -10.97 10.69
CA LEU A 139 21.29 -12.02 10.90
C LEU A 139 21.52 -12.83 9.60
N GLY A 140 22.77 -13.19 9.32
CA GLY A 140 23.11 -13.92 8.10
C GLY A 140 23.13 -13.09 6.82
N CYS A 141 22.70 -11.82 6.86
CA CYS A 141 22.79 -10.91 5.72
C CYS A 141 23.79 -9.80 6.01
N ALA A 142 24.92 -9.81 5.28
CA ALA A 142 25.89 -8.72 5.35
C ALA A 142 25.38 -7.53 4.50
N VAL A 143 24.33 -6.86 4.97
CA VAL A 143 23.81 -5.64 4.34
C VAL A 143 24.65 -4.45 4.81
N TYR A 144 25.18 -3.67 3.87
CA TYR A 144 25.83 -2.40 4.17
C TYR A 144 24.93 -1.25 3.70
N PRO A 145 24.61 -0.28 4.56
CA PRO A 145 25.07 -0.11 5.94
C PRO A 145 24.41 -1.09 6.93
N PRO A 146 25.04 -1.35 8.10
CA PRO A 146 24.61 -2.39 9.05
C PRO A 146 23.35 -2.01 9.86
N ALA A 147 22.90 -0.76 9.74
CA ALA A 147 21.72 -0.24 10.41
C ALA A 147 20.89 0.59 9.42
N GLY A 148 19.59 0.66 9.68
CA GLY A 148 18.63 1.34 8.83
C GLY A 148 17.40 0.48 8.56
N ILE A 149 16.65 0.85 7.53
CA ILE A 149 15.45 0.14 7.10
C ILE A 149 15.59 -0.27 5.63
N ILE A 150 15.10 -1.45 5.32
CA ILE A 150 14.85 -1.86 3.95
C ILE A 150 13.35 -1.90 3.74
N ARG A 151 12.91 -1.51 2.54
CA ARG A 151 11.49 -1.43 2.20
C ARG A 151 11.22 -2.07 0.86
N ALA A 152 10.18 -2.89 0.81
CA ALA A 152 9.61 -3.42 -0.42
C ALA A 152 8.30 -2.67 -0.75
N PRO A 153 8.13 -2.18 -1.98
CA PRO A 153 6.84 -1.66 -2.45
C PRO A 153 5.82 -2.80 -2.57
N LEU A 154 4.55 -2.45 -2.72
CA LEU A 154 3.46 -3.42 -2.92
C LEU A 154 2.91 -3.29 -4.33
N ASP A 155 2.67 -4.44 -4.95
CA ASP A 155 1.96 -4.53 -6.21
C ASP A 155 0.65 -5.28 -5.98
N LEU A 156 -0.47 -4.71 -6.41
CA LEU A 156 -1.76 -5.39 -6.35
C LEU A 156 -1.77 -6.54 -7.35
N LEU A 157 -1.95 -7.76 -6.86
CA LEU A 157 -2.01 -8.95 -7.69
C LEU A 157 -3.45 -9.20 -8.16
N GLN A 158 -4.38 -9.23 -7.23
CA GLN A 158 -5.78 -9.57 -7.51
C GLN A 158 -6.72 -8.99 -6.46
N THR A 159 -7.94 -8.68 -6.89
CA THR A 159 -9.08 -8.44 -6.00
C THR A 159 -10.11 -9.53 -6.26
N SER A 160 -10.54 -10.23 -5.22
CA SER A 160 -11.61 -11.21 -5.27
C SER A 160 -12.71 -10.88 -4.26
N GLN A 161 -13.87 -11.51 -4.41
CA GLN A 161 -14.97 -11.39 -3.48
C GLN A 161 -15.35 -12.79 -3.02
N ASP A 162 -15.32 -12.98 -1.71
CA ASP A 162 -15.65 -14.23 -1.05
C ASP A 162 -16.97 -14.07 -0.30
N ILE A 163 -17.72 -15.18 -0.17
CA ILE A 163 -18.92 -15.24 0.65
C ILE A 163 -18.55 -16.01 1.93
N LEU A 164 -18.64 -15.33 3.07
CA LEU A 164 -18.39 -15.93 4.38
C LEU A 164 -19.51 -16.93 4.73
N PRO A 165 -19.26 -17.88 5.66
CA PRO A 165 -20.27 -18.86 6.08
C PRO A 165 -21.57 -18.26 6.63
N ASP A 166 -21.53 -17.01 7.09
CA ASP A 166 -22.67 -16.25 7.60
C ASP A 166 -23.45 -15.49 6.51
N GLY A 167 -23.09 -15.68 5.23
CA GLY A 167 -23.71 -15.02 4.08
C GLY A 167 -23.20 -13.61 3.82
N ARG A 168 -22.27 -13.08 4.63
CA ARG A 168 -21.67 -11.76 4.38
C ARG A 168 -20.64 -11.83 3.25
N HIS A 169 -20.59 -10.76 2.45
CA HIS A 169 -19.56 -10.60 1.45
C HIS A 169 -18.27 -10.07 2.08
N ARG A 170 -17.14 -10.63 1.66
CA ARG A 170 -15.79 -10.17 1.99
C ARG A 170 -15.05 -9.85 0.72
N VAL A 171 -14.45 -8.68 0.63
CA VAL A 171 -13.56 -8.36 -0.51
C VAL A 171 -12.15 -8.68 -0.09
N VAL A 172 -11.44 -9.49 -0.86
CA VAL A 172 -10.06 -9.88 -0.58
C VAL A 172 -9.14 -9.20 -1.58
N HIS A 173 -8.22 -8.39 -1.10
CA HIS A 173 -7.14 -7.82 -1.89
C HIS A 173 -5.86 -8.63 -1.64
N GLN A 174 -5.31 -9.19 -2.70
CA GLN A 174 -4.04 -9.89 -2.69
C GLN A 174 -2.97 -8.98 -3.26
N TYR A 175 -1.91 -8.77 -2.49
CA TYR A 175 -0.73 -8.01 -2.88
C TYR A 175 0.49 -8.91 -2.87
N THR A 176 1.42 -8.61 -3.77
CA THR A 176 2.78 -9.14 -3.73
C THR A 176 3.74 -8.04 -3.32
N ALA A 177 4.71 -8.36 -2.48
CA ALA A 177 5.78 -7.43 -2.15
C ALA A 177 6.87 -7.46 -3.22
N GLY A 178 7.27 -6.28 -3.69
CA GLY A 178 8.36 -6.10 -4.63
C GLY A 178 9.74 -6.34 -3.98
N LYS A 179 10.80 -5.91 -4.67
CA LYS A 179 12.17 -6.05 -4.18
C LYS A 179 12.45 -5.07 -3.03
N PHE A 180 13.09 -5.57 -1.98
CA PHE A 180 13.57 -4.73 -0.89
C PHE A 180 14.68 -3.79 -1.38
N SER A 181 14.50 -2.50 -1.12
CA SER A 181 15.50 -1.46 -1.37
C SER A 181 15.89 -0.82 -0.04
N TYR A 182 17.17 -0.47 0.10
CA TYR A 182 17.68 0.21 1.29
C TYR A 182 17.28 1.68 1.31
N TYR A 183 16.80 2.17 2.45
CA TYR A 183 16.51 3.58 2.69
C TYR A 183 17.37 4.07 3.86
N ARG A 184 18.08 5.17 3.62
CA ARG A 184 18.84 5.85 4.67
C ARG A 184 17.84 6.49 5.66
N PRO A 185 18.04 6.32 6.98
CA PRO A 185 17.25 7.02 7.98
C PRO A 185 17.40 8.54 7.91
#